data_AF-A0A431TV21-F1
#
_entry.id   AF-A0A431TV21-F1
#
_cell.length_a   1.000
_cell.length_b   1.000
_cell.length_c   1.000
_cell.angle_alpha   90.00
_cell.angle_beta   90.00
_cell.angle_gamma   90.00
#
_symmetry.space_group_name_H-M   'P 1'
#
loop_
_entity.id
_entity.type
_entity.pdbx_description
1 polymer ?
#
loop_
_entity_poly.entity_id
_entity_poly.type
_entity_poly.pdbx_seq_one_letter_code
_entity_poly.pdbx_strand_id
1 'polypeptide(L)'
;MNPYPKTTAVADPFPAQQAYVAIEQKPRDAAEKRHLQAVRQHVQAHTHTTDLRGLAGAVKKLLGPGYEVGCGSAHIWVRRDGEQQRLAIVADRLTSAYRDWFEPLPDAGATSRTPRKQLPRLGESPAAGPS
;
A
#
# COMPACT_ATOMS: atom_id res chain seq x y z
N MET A 1 35.16 -11.43 -42.61
CA MET A 1 34.63 -10.52 -41.58
C MET A 1 33.21 -10.95 -41.28
N ASN A 2 33.01 -11.69 -40.19
CA ASN A 2 31.67 -12.04 -39.71
C ASN A 2 31.04 -10.83 -39.03
N PRO A 3 29.82 -10.40 -39.39
CA PRO A 3 29.09 -9.46 -38.56
C PRO A 3 28.59 -10.21 -37.32
N TYR A 4 29.00 -9.74 -36.14
CA TYR A 4 28.40 -10.18 -34.88
C TYR A 4 26.89 -9.86 -34.90
N PRO A 5 26.00 -10.79 -34.54
CA PRO A 5 24.60 -10.44 -34.39
C PRO A 5 24.46 -9.44 -33.23
N LYS A 6 23.74 -8.35 -33.51
CA LYS A 6 23.27 -7.39 -32.51
C LYS A 6 22.62 -8.15 -31.36
N THR A 7 23.18 -7.99 -30.16
CA THR A 7 22.61 -8.44 -28.89
C THR A 7 21.13 -8.12 -28.87
N THR A 8 20.29 -9.15 -28.98
CA THR A 8 18.87 -9.07 -28.74
C THR A 8 18.71 -8.55 -27.32
N ALA A 9 18.05 -7.41 -27.14
CA ALA A 9 17.66 -6.94 -25.81
C ALA A 9 16.91 -8.09 -25.15
N VAL A 10 17.53 -8.70 -24.14
CA VAL A 10 16.92 -9.76 -23.35
C VAL A 10 15.65 -9.13 -22.79
N ALA A 11 14.49 -9.66 -23.20
CA ALA A 11 13.22 -9.29 -22.60
C ALA A 11 13.40 -9.39 -21.09
N ASP A 12 13.12 -8.28 -20.42
CA ASP A 12 13.33 -8.12 -18.98
C ASP A 12 12.78 -9.37 -18.25
N PRO A 13 13.62 -10.16 -17.57
CA PRO A 13 13.26 -11.54 -17.17
C PRO A 13 12.20 -11.59 -16.07
N PHE A 14 11.80 -10.44 -15.54
CA PHE A 14 10.79 -10.32 -14.50
C PHE A 14 9.56 -9.56 -15.06
N PRO A 15 8.34 -10.06 -14.83
CA PRO A 15 7.13 -9.32 -15.20
C PRO A 15 7.13 -7.97 -14.49
N ALA A 16 6.56 -6.95 -15.14
CA ALA A 16 6.50 -5.60 -14.58
C ALA A 16 5.93 -5.64 -13.15
N GLN A 17 6.77 -5.33 -12.16
CA GLN A 17 6.36 -5.23 -10.78
C GLN A 17 5.76 -3.84 -10.54
N GLN A 18 4.80 -3.75 -9.62
CA GLN A 18 4.28 -2.48 -9.13
C GLN A 18 4.75 -2.29 -7.70
N ALA A 19 5.92 -1.69 -7.56
CA ALA A 19 6.51 -1.41 -6.26
C ALA A 19 5.58 -0.51 -5.43
N TYR A 20 5.27 -0.95 -4.21
CA TYR A 20 4.53 -0.13 -3.26
C TYR A 20 5.06 -0.33 -1.84
N VAL A 21 4.80 0.65 -0.98
CA VAL A 21 5.18 0.64 0.43
C VAL A 21 3.91 0.48 1.27
N ALA A 22 3.90 -0.51 2.15
CA ALA A 22 2.93 -0.66 3.22
C ALA A 22 3.59 -0.38 4.57
N ILE A 23 3.02 0.54 5.34
CA ILE A 23 3.44 0.87 6.68
C ILE A 23 2.69 -0.03 7.66
N GLU A 24 3.37 -0.97 8.29
CA GLU A 24 2.74 -1.96 9.19
C GLU A 24 2.57 -1.41 10.61
N GLN A 25 3.42 -0.48 11.04
CA GLN A 25 3.35 0.14 12.37
C GLN A 25 3.17 1.65 12.32
N LYS A 26 2.45 2.17 13.32
CA LYS A 26 2.27 3.62 13.50
C LYS A 26 3.63 4.32 13.67
N PRO A 27 3.86 5.45 12.98
CA PRO A 27 5.04 6.25 13.20
C PRO A 27 5.14 6.75 14.66
N ARG A 28 6.32 6.66 15.28
CA ARG A 28 6.60 7.15 16.64
C ARG A 28 6.46 8.65 16.74
N ASP A 29 6.91 9.37 15.71
CA ASP A 29 7.00 10.82 15.71
C ASP A 29 6.90 11.39 14.29
N ALA A 30 6.86 12.72 14.22
CA ALA A 30 6.72 13.45 12.96
C ALA A 30 7.95 13.28 12.03
N ALA A 31 9.13 13.02 12.58
CA ALA A 31 10.34 12.80 11.79
C ALA A 31 10.29 11.41 11.12
N GLU A 32 9.95 10.36 11.86
CA GLU A 32 9.73 9.02 11.32
C GLU A 32 8.64 9.04 10.23
N LYS A 33 7.54 9.76 10.46
CA LYS A 33 6.49 9.95 9.44
C LYS A 33 7.03 10.57 8.15
N ARG A 34 7.89 11.60 8.24
CA ARG A 34 8.49 12.26 7.06
C ARG A 34 9.43 11.32 6.32
N HIS A 35 10.25 10.53 7.02
CA HIS A 35 11.12 9.53 6.39
C HIS A 35 10.30 8.47 5.65
N LEU A 36 9.25 7.93 6.28
CA LEU A 36 8.36 6.95 5.64
C LEU A 36 7.63 7.52 4.42
N GLN A 37 7.24 8.79 4.46
CA GLN A 37 6.68 9.48 3.28
C GLN A 37 7.70 9.64 2.16
N ALA A 38 8.95 9.99 2.46
CA ALA A 38 10.01 10.10 1.47
C ALA A 38 10.32 8.73 0.82
N VAL A 39 10.33 7.66 1.61
CA VAL A 39 10.45 6.28 1.09
C VAL A 39 9.29 5.95 0.15
N ARG A 40 8.05 6.27 0.55
CA ARG A 40 6.86 6.05 -0.29
C ARG A 40 6.94 6.80 -1.62
N GLN A 41 7.34 8.06 -1.60
CA GLN A 41 7.53 8.85 -2.82
C GLN A 41 8.63 8.27 -3.73
N HIS A 42 9.74 7.83 -3.14
CA HIS A 42 10.83 7.24 -3.90
C HIS A 42 10.42 5.92 -4.57
N VAL A 43 9.72 5.05 -3.84
CA VAL A 43 9.19 3.79 -4.39
C VAL A 43 8.16 4.06 -5.49
N GLN A 44 7.27 5.04 -5.31
CA GLN A 44 6.32 5.45 -6.36
C GLN A 44 7.02 5.96 -7.63
N ALA A 45 8.12 6.70 -7.50
CA ALA A 45 8.92 7.12 -8.66
C ALA A 45 9.58 5.95 -9.40
N HIS A 46 9.77 4.80 -8.72
CA HIS A 46 10.35 3.58 -9.26
C HIS A 46 9.33 2.44 -9.29
N THR A 47 8.05 2.76 -9.49
CA THR A 47 6.94 1.78 -9.44
C THR A 47 7.20 0.61 -10.38
N HIS A 48 7.68 0.87 -11.60
CA HIS A 48 7.93 -0.14 -12.65
C HIS A 48 9.37 -0.65 -12.65
N THR A 49 9.88 -1.07 -11.50
CA THR A 49 11.21 -1.69 -11.41
C THR A 49 11.15 -3.19 -11.73
N THR A 50 12.20 -3.70 -12.36
CA THR A 50 12.43 -5.12 -12.64
C THR A 50 12.75 -5.91 -11.37
N ASP A 51 13.43 -5.28 -10.42
CA ASP A 51 13.82 -5.90 -9.15
C ASP A 51 13.64 -4.90 -8.00
N LEU A 52 12.69 -5.20 -7.12
CA LEU A 52 12.42 -4.41 -5.91
C LEU A 52 13.66 -4.30 -5.01
N ARG A 53 14.50 -5.33 -5.00
CA ARG A 53 15.67 -5.41 -4.10
C ARG A 53 16.70 -4.33 -4.38
N GLY A 54 16.73 -3.82 -5.62
CA GLY A 54 17.54 -2.66 -6.00
C GLY A 54 17.19 -1.39 -5.21
N LEU A 55 15.98 -1.28 -4.67
CA LEU A 55 15.54 -0.13 -3.89
C LEU A 55 16.05 -0.16 -2.44
N ALA A 56 16.56 -1.29 -1.93
CA ALA A 56 16.90 -1.44 -0.51
C ALA A 56 17.95 -0.43 -0.04
N GLY A 57 18.96 -0.18 -0.86
CA GLY A 57 20.01 0.81 -0.57
C GLY A 57 19.44 2.24 -0.47
N ALA A 58 18.55 2.61 -1.39
CA ALA A 58 17.91 3.92 -1.39
C ALA A 58 16.95 4.08 -0.20
N VAL A 59 16.17 3.04 0.11
CA VAL A 59 15.27 3.00 1.28
C VAL A 59 16.07 3.20 2.57
N LYS A 60 17.18 2.48 2.74
CA LYS A 60 18.07 2.63 3.90
C LYS A 60 18.64 4.05 4.00
N LYS A 61 19.05 4.64 2.87
CA LYS A 61 19.57 6.01 2.83
C LYS A 61 18.53 7.06 3.21
N LEU A 62 17.28 6.87 2.80
CA LEU A 62 16.16 7.79 3.10
C LEU A 62 15.72 7.73 4.57
N LEU A 63 15.81 6.56 5.20
CA LEU A 63 15.48 6.39 6.62
C LEU A 63 16.59 6.88 7.55
N GLY A 64 17.84 6.74 7.13
CA GLY A 64 19.00 7.12 7.93
C GLY A 64 19.31 6.12 9.06
N PRO A 65 20.13 6.52 10.04
CA PRO A 65 20.50 5.68 11.16
C PRO A 65 19.30 5.38 12.09
N GLY A 66 19.35 4.27 12.83
CA GLY A 66 18.28 3.84 13.73
C GLY A 66 17.23 2.94 13.09
N TYR A 67 17.44 2.53 11.84
CA TYR A 67 16.58 1.59 11.13
C TYR A 67 17.41 0.46 10.52
N GLU A 68 16.88 -0.75 10.63
CA GLU A 68 17.35 -1.90 9.90
C GLU A 68 16.51 -2.07 8.64
N VAL A 69 17.19 -2.16 7.50
CA VAL A 69 16.56 -2.45 6.22
C VAL A 69 17.17 -3.73 5.69
N GLY A 70 16.32 -4.71 5.42
CA GLY A 70 16.75 -5.98 4.87
C GLY A 70 15.94 -6.39 3.65
N CYS A 71 16.53 -7.27 2.89
CA CYS A 71 16.01 -7.75 1.63
C CYS A 71 15.62 -9.22 1.78
N GLY A 72 14.33 -9.53 1.62
CA GLY A 72 13.85 -10.89 1.42
C GLY A 72 14.00 -11.32 -0.04
N SER A 73 13.43 -12.47 -0.39
CA SER A 73 13.49 -13.02 -1.75
C SER A 73 12.79 -12.13 -2.79
N ALA A 74 11.71 -11.44 -2.41
CA ALA A 74 10.89 -10.61 -3.31
C ALA A 74 10.33 -9.33 -2.64
N HIS A 75 10.85 -8.94 -1.48
CA HIS A 75 10.38 -7.76 -0.75
C HIS A 75 11.51 -7.16 0.08
N ILE A 76 11.35 -5.89 0.46
CA ILE A 76 12.24 -5.20 1.40
C ILE A 76 11.47 -4.99 2.70
N TRP A 77 12.03 -5.40 3.83
CA TRP A 77 11.46 -5.10 5.13
C TRP A 77 12.26 -3.99 5.81
N VAL A 78 11.57 -3.20 6.62
CA VAL A 78 12.14 -2.13 7.44
C VAL A 78 11.77 -2.40 8.90
N ARG A 79 12.72 -2.31 9.81
CA ARG A 79 12.53 -2.36 11.26
C ARG A 79 13.23 -1.16 11.90
N ARG A 80 12.83 -0.82 13.11
CA ARG A 80 13.64 0.07 13.97
C ARG A 80 14.76 -0.74 14.59
N ASP A 81 15.89 -0.09 14.81
CA ASP A 81 17.03 -0.71 15.49
C ASP A 81 16.61 -1.22 16.87
N GLY A 82 16.92 -2.47 17.17
CA GLY A 82 16.53 -3.14 18.43
C GLY A 82 15.08 -3.62 18.48
N GLU A 83 14.28 -3.44 17.42
CA GLU A 83 12.91 -3.97 17.34
C GLU A 83 12.81 -5.16 16.38
N GLN A 84 12.11 -6.22 16.81
CA GLN A 84 11.84 -7.38 15.94
C GLN A 84 10.67 -7.13 14.98
N GLN A 85 9.78 -6.19 15.32
CA GLN A 85 8.59 -5.90 14.55
C GLN A 85 8.91 -5.04 13.31
N ARG A 86 8.29 -5.38 12.17
CA ARG A 86 8.43 -4.60 10.93
C ARG A 86 7.68 -3.29 11.05
N LEU A 87 8.37 -2.20 10.72
CA LEU A 87 7.79 -0.87 10.59
C LEU A 87 7.08 -0.71 9.25
N ALA A 88 7.72 -1.18 8.18
CA ALA A 88 7.22 -1.08 6.82
C ALA A 88 7.75 -2.21 5.95
N ILE A 89 7.05 -2.47 4.85
CA ILE A 89 7.43 -3.43 3.82
C ILE A 89 7.27 -2.80 2.43
N VAL A 90 8.27 -2.98 1.58
CA VAL A 90 8.19 -2.68 0.15
C VAL A 90 8.00 -3.99 -0.60
N ALA A 91 6.90 -4.10 -1.33
CA ALA A 91 6.53 -5.32 -2.03
C ALA A 91 5.94 -4.99 -3.40
N ASP A 92 5.71 -6.04 -4.18
CA ASP A 92 4.98 -5.95 -5.44
C ASP A 92 3.47 -5.97 -5.16
N ARG A 93 2.75 -4.98 -5.67
CA ARG A 93 1.30 -4.81 -5.47
C ARG A 93 0.48 -5.86 -6.22
N LEU A 94 1.02 -6.44 -7.28
CA LEU A 94 0.32 -7.43 -8.10
C LEU A 94 0.29 -8.82 -7.45
N THR A 95 1.28 -9.12 -6.61
CA THR A 95 1.45 -10.43 -5.95
C THR A 95 1.24 -10.39 -4.45
N SER A 96 1.23 -9.20 -3.83
CA SER A 96 1.12 -9.03 -2.38
C SER A 96 0.15 -7.91 -2.00
N ALA A 97 -0.60 -8.13 -0.93
CA ALA A 97 -1.54 -7.16 -0.34
C ALA A 97 -1.31 -7.01 1.17
N TYR A 98 -0.21 -6.35 1.55
CA TYR A 98 0.05 -5.88 2.91
C TYR A 98 -0.81 -4.65 3.25
N ARG A 99 -1.30 -4.60 4.49
CA ARG A 99 -2.08 -3.48 5.01
C ARG A 99 -1.18 -2.27 5.26
N ASP A 100 -1.58 -1.12 4.75
CA ASP A 100 -0.92 0.16 5.00
C ASP A 100 -1.62 0.90 6.16
N TRP A 101 -0.84 1.38 7.14
CA TRP A 101 -1.35 2.15 8.28
C TRP A 101 -1.89 3.53 7.86
N PHE A 102 -1.40 4.08 6.74
CA PHE A 102 -1.92 5.34 6.19
C PHE A 102 -3.16 5.14 5.31
N GLU A 103 -3.53 3.92 4.96
CA GLU A 103 -4.80 3.67 4.30
C GLU A 103 -5.94 3.79 5.33
N PRO A 104 -7.05 4.47 4.98
CA PRO A 104 -8.23 4.44 5.80
C PRO A 104 -8.64 2.97 5.98
N LEU A 105 -9.01 2.60 7.21
CA LEU A 105 -9.68 1.32 7.45
C LEU A 105 -10.82 1.18 6.43
N PRO A 106 -10.99 0.04 5.77
CA PRO A 106 -12.16 -0.17 4.94
C PRO A 106 -13.37 0.16 5.81
N ASP A 107 -14.17 1.11 5.36
CA ASP A 107 -15.35 1.57 6.08
C ASP A 107 -16.16 0.33 6.44
N ALA A 108 -16.17 0.00 7.74
CA ALA A 108 -16.86 -1.16 8.25
C ALA A 108 -18.35 -0.87 8.19
N GLY A 109 -18.92 -0.98 6.98
CA GLY A 109 -20.34 -0.93 6.75
C GLY A 109 -20.94 0.47 6.65
N ALA A 110 -20.70 1.13 5.53
CA ALA A 110 -21.77 1.74 4.74
C ALA A 110 -22.71 0.64 4.25
N THR A 111 -23.34 -0.11 5.17
CA THR A 111 -24.63 -0.70 4.88
C THR A 111 -25.58 0.47 4.77
N SER A 112 -25.70 1.01 3.56
CA SER A 112 -26.85 1.78 3.10
C SER A 112 -28.10 0.92 3.28
N ARG A 113 -28.57 0.77 4.51
CA ARG A 113 -29.99 0.61 4.77
C ARG A 113 -30.58 1.99 4.60
N THR A 114 -30.86 2.34 3.36
CA THR A 114 -31.89 3.33 3.04
C THR A 114 -33.04 3.12 4.01
N PRO A 115 -33.43 4.12 4.84
CA PRO A 115 -34.75 4.08 5.43
C PRO A 115 -35.70 4.07 4.24
N ARG A 116 -36.27 2.90 3.97
CA ARG A 116 -37.30 2.67 2.97
C ARG A 116 -38.31 3.79 3.20
N LYS A 117 -38.39 4.75 2.26
CA LYS A 117 -39.46 5.74 2.21
C LYS A 117 -40.75 4.94 2.39
N GLN A 118 -41.35 5.08 3.57
CA GLN A 118 -42.59 4.41 3.91
C GLN A 118 -43.62 5.01 2.93
N LEU A 119 -43.92 4.27 1.85
CA LEU A 119 -45.02 4.61 0.99
C LEU A 119 -46.26 4.69 1.89
N PRO A 120 -47.07 5.76 1.83
CA PRO A 120 -48.34 5.77 2.51
C PRO A 120 -49.16 4.59 1.99
N ARG A 121 -49.65 3.75 2.90
CA ARG A 121 -50.59 2.69 2.55
C ARG A 121 -51.85 3.37 2.03
N LEU A 122 -52.11 3.19 0.73
CA LEU A 122 -53.38 3.53 0.11
C LEU A 122 -54.42 2.59 0.73
N GLY A 123 -55.32 3.12 1.55
CA GLY A 123 -56.49 2.39 2.02
C GLY A 123 -56.72 2.41 3.52
N GLU A 124 -56.91 3.60 4.10
CA GLU A 124 -57.72 3.73 5.31
C GLU A 124 -58.67 4.93 5.11
N SER A 125 -59.93 4.59 4.87
CA SER A 125 -61.06 5.53 4.75
C SER A 125 -61.36 6.21 6.09
N PRO A 126 -61.95 7.42 6.08
CA PRO A 126 -62.11 8.26 7.26
C PRO A 126 -63.23 7.76 8.18
N ALA A 127 -62.95 7.62 9.47
CA ALA A 127 -63.96 7.39 10.49
C ALA A 127 -63.83 8.45 11.60
N ALA A 128 -64.79 9.39 11.56
CA ALA A 128 -65.45 10.11 12.64
C ALA A 128 -64.74 10.18 14.01
N GLY A 129 -64.39 11.41 14.41
CA GLY A 129 -64.16 11.75 15.81
C GLY A 129 -65.47 11.82 16.60
N PRO A 130 -65.42 11.69 17.93
CA PRO A 130 -66.49 12.15 18.80
C PRO A 130 -66.20 13.54 19.40
N SER A 131 -67.32 14.25 19.58
CA SER A 131 -67.58 15.61 20.07
C SER A 131 -66.80 16.12 21.26
#